data_AF-F8D407-F1
#
_entry.id   AF-F8D407-F1
#
_cell.length_a   1.000
_cell.length_b   1.000
_cell.length_c   1.000
_cell.angle_alpha   90.00
_cell.angle_beta   90.00
_cell.angle_gamma   90.00
#
_symmetry.space_group_name_H-M   'P 1'
#
loop_
_entity.id
_entity.type
_entity.pdbx_description
1 polymer ?
#
loop_
_entity_poly.entity_id
_entity_poly.type
_entity_poly.pdbx_seq_one_letter_code
_entity_poly.pdbx_strand_id
1 'polypeptide(L)' 'MRSLLESDVGFYYAVGAFVAVIFVIGLATLAVLSPAGIGARELGGLVVGFLLFMVVYFISITIHQLEKREEL' A
#
# COMPACT_ATOMS: atom_id res chain seq x y z
N MET A 1 -8.23 0.58 20.17
CA MET A 1 -6.96 0.60 19.39
C MET A 1 -6.11 -0.63 19.64
N ARG A 2 -6.01 -1.18 20.87
CA ARG A 2 -5.29 -2.44 21.14
C ARG A 2 -5.84 -3.66 20.36
N SER A 3 -7.16 -3.81 20.26
CA SER A 3 -7.78 -4.94 19.54
C SER A 3 -7.54 -4.96 18.01
N LEU A 4 -7.18 -3.83 17.40
CA LEU A 4 -6.83 -3.77 15.97
C LEU A 4 -5.38 -4.21 15.70
N LEU A 5 -4.52 -4.14 16.72
CA LEU A 5 -3.12 -4.58 16.64
C LEU A 5 -2.92 -6.03 17.11
N GLU A 6 -3.85 -6.59 17.89
CA GLU A 6 -3.88 -8.02 18.26
C GLU A 6 -4.46 -8.92 17.15
N SER A 7 -5.14 -8.33 16.16
CA SER A 7 -5.54 -9.04 14.95
C SER A 7 -4.41 -8.94 13.92
N ASP A 8 -3.77 -10.06 13.58
CA ASP A 8 -2.74 -10.13 12.51
C ASP A 8 -3.20 -9.40 11.24
N VAL A 9 -4.49 -9.51 10.92
CA VAL A 9 -5.12 -8.87 9.76
C VAL A 9 -5.15 -7.34 9.88
N GLY A 10 -5.51 -6.82 11.05
CA GLY A 10 -5.55 -5.37 11.30
C GLY A 10 -4.17 -4.73 11.22
N PHE A 11 -3.14 -5.44 11.66
CA PHE A 11 -1.74 -5.01 11.49
C PHE A 11 -1.35 -4.91 10.01
N TYR A 12 -1.68 -5.89 9.19
CA TYR A 12 -1.38 -5.84 7.75
C TYR A 12 -2.12 -4.68 7.05
N TYR A 13 -3.38 -4.41 7.38
CA TYR A 13 -4.06 -3.23 6.86
C TYR A 13 -3.37 -1.92 7.26
N ALA A 14 -2.89 -1.81 8.50
CA ALA A 14 -2.16 -0.64 8.97
C ALA A 14 -0.82 -0.44 8.23
N VAL A 15 -0.10 -1.53 7.97
CA VAL A 15 1.13 -1.50 7.17
C VAL A 15 0.83 -1.06 5.73
N GLY A 16 -0.21 -1.60 5.09
CA GLY A 16 -0.63 -1.17 3.77
C GLY A 16 -0.97 0.32 3.70
N ALA A 17 -1.71 0.83 4.69
CA ALA A 17 -2.03 2.26 4.79
C ALA A 17 -0.77 3.11 4.99
N PHE A 18 0.14 2.68 5.85
CA PHE A 18 1.41 3.37 6.09
C PHE A 18 2.26 3.45 4.81
N VAL A 19 2.40 2.34 4.08
CA VAL A 19 3.13 2.31 2.81
C VAL A 19 2.50 3.25 1.78
N ALA A 20 1.17 3.29 1.68
CA ALA A 20 0.47 4.23 0.81
C ALA A 20 0.73 5.70 1.18
N VAL A 21 0.74 6.02 2.48
CA VAL A 21 1.07 7.38 2.95
C VAL A 21 2.50 7.75 2.58
N ILE A 22 3.48 6.87 2.80
CA ILE A 22 4.87 7.12 2.42
C ILE A 22 5.01 7.33 0.91
N PHE A 23 4.31 6.55 0.09
CA PHE A 23 4.30 6.72 -1.35
C PHE A 23 3.76 8.10 -1.76
N VAL A 24 2.63 8.53 -1.20
CA VAL A 24 2.05 9.87 -1.46
C VAL A 24 2.99 10.99 -1.01
N ILE A 25 3.64 10.85 0.14
CA ILE A 25 4.66 11.81 0.62
C ILE A 25 5.84 11.89 -0.36
N GLY A 26 6.29 10.75 -0.88
CA GLY A 26 7.33 10.69 -1.91
C GLY A 26 6.93 11.45 -3.18
N LEU A 27 5.71 11.25 -3.67
CA LEU A 27 5.19 12.00 -4.82
C LEU A 27 5.08 13.50 -4.54
N ALA A 28 4.58 13.88 -3.37
CA ALA A 28 4.50 15.29 -2.96
C ALA A 28 5.90 15.94 -2.89
N THR A 29 6.88 15.21 -2.34
CA THR A 29 8.28 15.66 -2.26
C THR A 29 8.87 15.85 -3.65
N LEU A 30 8.65 14.91 -4.57
CA LEU A 30 9.08 15.04 -5.97
C LEU A 30 8.42 16.23 -6.68
N ALA A 31 7.13 16.45 -6.46
CA ALA A 31 6.40 17.58 -7.04
C ALA A 31 6.94 18.94 -6.56
N VAL A 32 7.36 19.03 -5.30
CA VAL A 32 7.91 20.26 -4.71
C VAL A 32 9.37 20.48 -5.12
N LEU A 33 10.21 19.45 -5.04
CA LEU A 33 11.65 19.58 -5.27
C LEU A 33 12.06 19.51 -6.74
N SER A 34 11.26 18.86 -7.58
CA SER A 34 11.55 18.69 -9.01
C SER A 34 10.27 18.69 -9.87
N PRO A 35 9.61 19.86 -10.02
CA PRO A 35 8.31 19.97 -10.70
C PRO A 35 8.34 19.56 -12.18
N ALA A 36 9.51 19.53 -12.82
CA ALA A 36 9.73 19.09 -14.19
C ALA A 36 10.61 17.82 -14.29
N GLY A 37 10.89 17.15 -13.16
CA GLY A 37 11.90 16.10 -13.09
C GLY A 37 11.49 14.73 -13.63
N ILE A 38 10.18 14.46 -13.73
CA ILE A 38 9.65 13.16 -14.16
C ILE A 38 8.60 13.38 -15.24
N GLY A 39 8.77 12.71 -16.37
CA GLY A 39 7.78 12.75 -17.45
C GLY A 39 6.47 12.07 -17.05
N ALA A 40 5.39 12.43 -17.73
CA ALA A 40 4.04 11.94 -17.41
C ALA A 40 3.91 10.41 -17.57
N ARG A 41 4.67 9.81 -18.51
CA ARG A 41 4.65 8.36 -18.74
C ARG A 41 5.34 7.61 -17.62
N GLU A 42 6.49 8.10 -17.18
CA GLU A 42 7.27 7.54 -16.09
C GLU A 42 6.51 7.66 -14.77
N LEU A 43 5.91 8.82 -14.50
CA LEU A 43 5.07 9.04 -13.33
C LEU A 43 3.82 8.15 -13.36
N GLY A 44 3.16 8.06 -14.52
CA GLY A 44 2.00 7.19 -14.71
C GLY A 44 2.36 5.72 -14.45
N GLY A 45 3.48 5.25 -14.99
CA GLY A 45 3.99 3.90 -14.75
C GLY A 45 4.29 3.63 -13.26
N LEU A 46 4.91 4.60 -12.56
CA LEU A 46 5.18 4.50 -11.13
C LEU A 46 3.90 4.38 -10.31
N VAL A 47 2.91 5.24 -10.56
CA VAL A 47 1.63 5.23 -9.85
C VAL A 47 0.85 3.94 -10.13
N VAL A 48 0.75 3.54 -11.40
CA VAL A 48 0.05 2.29 -11.79
C VAL A 48 0.75 1.07 -11.18
N GLY A 49 2.07 1.00 -11.26
CA GLY A 49 2.85 -0.10 -10.67
C GLY A 49 2.65 -0.19 -9.16
N PHE A 50 2.66 0.95 -8.45
CA PHE A 50 2.36 0.99 -7.02
C PHE A 50 0.95 0.51 -6.71
N LEU A 51 -0.06 0.95 -7.47
CA LEU A 51 -1.44 0.51 -7.25
C LEU A 51 -1.61 -0.99 -7.50
N LEU A 52 -0.99 -1.54 -8.55
CA LEU A 52 -1.00 -2.98 -8.81
C LEU A 52 -0.34 -3.76 -7.67
N PHE A 53 0.80 -3.28 -7.17
CA PHE A 53 1.45 -3.85 -6.00
C PHE A 53 0.53 -3.85 -4.78
N MET A 54 -0.15 -2.74 -4.49
CA MET A 54 -1.09 -2.64 -3.38
C MET A 54 -2.28 -3.59 -3.52
N VAL A 55 -2.79 -3.77 -4.74
CA VAL A 55 -3.86 -4.75 -5.02
C VAL A 55 -3.38 -6.16 -4.68
N VAL A 56 -2.21 -6.57 -5.17
CA VAL A 56 -1.64 -7.90 -4.85
C VAL A 56 -1.46 -8.06 -3.35
N TYR A 57 -0.92 -7.04 -2.67
CA TYR A 57 -0.74 -7.02 -1.22
C TYR A 57 -2.06 -7.29 -0.47
N PHE A 58 -3.14 -6.57 -0.81
CA PHE A 58 -4.44 -6.77 -0.15
C PHE A 58 -5.08 -8.11 -0.49
N ILE A 59 -4.90 -8.61 -1.71
CA ILE A 59 -5.36 -9.96 -2.09
C ILE A 59 -4.64 -11.01 -1.23
N SER A 60 -3.32 -10.90 -1.05
CA SER A 60 -2.57 -11.84 -0.21
C SER A 60 -3.06 -11.85 1.24
N ILE A 61 -3.37 -10.68 1.82
CA ILE A 61 -3.95 -10.58 3.16
C ILE A 61 -5.34 -11.22 3.22
N THR A 62 -6.15 -11.02 2.18
CA THR A 62 -7.50 -11.58 2.08
C THR A 62 -7.45 -13.10 2.04
N ILE A 63 -6.54 -13.67 1.24
CA ILE A 63 -6.33 -15.11 1.16
C ILE A 63 -5.88 -15.64 2.53
N HIS A 64 -4.89 -15.02 3.16
CA HIS A 64 -4.42 -15.43 4.47
C HIS A 64 -5.53 -15.39 5.54
N GLN A 65 -6.42 -14.39 5.47
CA GLN A 65 -7.58 -14.31 6.36
C GLN A 65 -8.60 -15.43 6.10
N LEU A 66 -8.81 -15.80 4.83
CA LEU A 66 -9.70 -16.91 4.45
C LEU A 66 -9.15 -18.24 4.95
N GLU A 67 -7.87 -18.53 4.73
CA GLU A 67 -7.18 -19.73 5.24
C GLU A 67 -7.34 -19.86 6.76
N LYS A 68 -7.07 -18.77 7.50
CA LYS A 68 -7.21 -18.76 8.97
C LYS A 68 -8.66 -19.00 9.45
N ARG A 69 -9.67 -18.72 8.62
CA ARG A 69 -11.08 -18.99 8.94
C ARG A 69 -11.50 -20.43 8.63
N GLU A 70 -10.88 -21.09 7.64
CA GLU A 70 -11.16 -22.48 7.29
C GLU A 70 -10.48 -23.48 8.25
N GLU A 71 -9.40 -23.08 8.91
CA GLU A 71 -8.69 -23.87 9.93
C GLU A 71 -9.34 -23.85 11.34
N LEU A 72 -10.41 -23.05 11.54
CA LEU A 72 -11.17 -22.90 12.79
C LEU A 72 -12.50 -23.65 12.75
#